data_AF-R7SUZ6-F1
#
_entry.id   AF-R7SUZ6-F1
#
_cell.length_a   1.000
_cell.length_b   1.000
_cell.length_c   1.000
_cell.angle_alpha   90.00
_cell.angle_beta   90.00
_cell.angle_gamma   90.00
#
_symmetry.space_group_name_H-M   'P 1'
#
loop_
_entity.id
_entity.type
_entity.pdbx_description
1 polymer ?
#
loop_
_entity_poly.entity_id
_entity_poly.type
_entity_poly.pdbx_seq_one_letter_code
_entity_poly.pdbx_strand_id
1 'polypeptide(L)'
;MRRFWGRTSTCKYRHSVVLGTGHCARTATARTATAISFGLDAAEDSLRAWLAQCDRLNIDPRDPRRKTPVGHLQLPKFVKFHLLDPGSDRDEIFWQDPSTFTPRRGRNGYVDSWGIYPMNTQRLYTSDIPHPEIHFINALIDRKLAQLSQLDITDLSRRDFTLYLSLPFIDNPYDPRSDRYWRRIRLSAGLPLSVFADKIITPLWGWVRNLHAHAFHDYKDGALIGPKDTNAIDASVHLDKAGYAYIPEEGLASPPFLQKEGDVIGYQYDSGDNWWVDIKLEEIAPRDTSTGAVVVLDGAGGYPPDGESSGTFSWAIQLRKAAQSPAGKRNAVKVLFGATNYQDKNPPLDPLDYDFDAFDLGGMRKAIRDALDSKGSLHYASKKFVTPFAPMDEMNSDSSMLSRLGRTARNMKKGTAVSQTPVPGHGGMFLEEGVKLTRKDKPTNTACANCGTPHDLKACSRCGQRYYCGKDSQRAHWKESHKMICGKSAQK
;
A
#
# COMPACT_ATOMS: atom_id res chain seq x y z
N MET A 1 -53.99 8.30 -9.79
CA MET A 1 -54.16 6.88 -9.38
C MET A 1 -53.35 5.96 -10.30
N ARG A 2 -52.10 5.64 -9.93
CA ARG A 2 -51.32 4.57 -10.59
C ARG A 2 -50.56 3.79 -9.51
N ARG A 3 -50.62 2.47 -9.65
CA ARG A 3 -50.33 1.45 -8.64
C ARG A 3 -48.84 1.35 -8.32
N PHE A 4 -48.54 1.35 -7.02
CA PHE A 4 -47.31 0.88 -6.41
C PHE A 4 -47.26 -0.66 -6.46
N TRP A 5 -46.14 -1.23 -6.91
CA TRP A 5 -45.69 -2.56 -6.49
C TRP A 5 -44.19 -2.48 -6.26
N GLY A 6 -43.80 -2.50 -4.98
CA GLY A 6 -42.42 -2.65 -4.55
C GLY A 6 -41.96 -4.11 -4.71
N ARG A 7 -40.73 -4.28 -5.18
CA ARG A 7 -39.96 -5.52 -5.00
C ARG A 7 -38.63 -5.17 -4.38
N THR A 8 -38.51 -5.49 -3.11
CA THR A 8 -37.28 -5.60 -2.33
C THR A 8 -36.48 -6.81 -2.81
N SER A 9 -35.28 -6.60 -3.34
CA SER A 9 -34.33 -7.68 -3.65
C SER A 9 -33.41 -7.93 -2.47
N THR A 10 -33.70 -8.97 -1.69
CA THR A 10 -32.79 -9.56 -0.70
C THR A 10 -31.71 -10.36 -1.41
N CYS A 11 -30.45 -9.96 -1.28
CA CYS A 11 -29.30 -10.72 -1.77
C CYS A 11 -28.97 -11.85 -0.77
N LYS A 12 -29.30 -13.10 -1.11
CA LYS A 12 -28.88 -14.30 -0.37
C LYS A 12 -27.68 -14.91 -1.09
N TYR A 13 -26.50 -14.86 -0.46
CA TYR A 13 -25.35 -15.68 -0.83
C TYR A 13 -25.65 -17.14 -0.46
N ARG A 14 -25.71 -18.03 -1.46
CA ARG A 14 -25.64 -19.48 -1.28
C ARG A 14 -24.40 -19.98 -2.01
N HIS A 15 -23.44 -20.52 -1.26
CA HIS A 15 -22.38 -21.36 -1.81
C HIS A 15 -22.94 -22.76 -2.08
N SER A 16 -22.87 -23.20 -3.34
CA SER A 16 -23.05 -24.61 -3.71
C SER A 16 -21.71 -25.14 -4.18
N VAL A 17 -21.11 -26.04 -3.38
CA VAL A 17 -19.94 -26.82 -3.73
C VAL A 17 -20.42 -28.00 -4.59
N VAL A 18 -19.97 -28.05 -5.85
CA VAL A 18 -20.11 -29.22 -6.71
C VAL A 18 -18.80 -29.99 -6.66
N LEU A 19 -18.85 -31.19 -6.08
CA LEU A 19 -17.76 -32.16 -6.09
C LEU A 19 -17.70 -32.81 -7.47
N GLY A 20 -16.65 -32.50 -8.24
CA GLY A 20 -16.28 -33.23 -9.44
C GLY A 20 -14.99 -34.01 -9.20
N THR A 21 -15.12 -35.32 -9.00
CA THR A 21 -14.00 -36.27 -8.96
C THR A 21 -13.48 -36.52 -10.38
N GLY A 22 -12.20 -36.26 -10.64
CA GLY A 22 -11.59 -36.51 -11.96
C GLY A 22 -10.07 -36.39 -11.96
N HIS A 23 -9.42 -37.53 -11.78
CA HIS A 23 -8.01 -37.87 -11.98
C HIS A 23 -7.13 -36.89 -12.80
N CYS A 24 -6.05 -36.41 -12.18
CA CYS A 24 -4.73 -36.34 -12.83
C CYS A 24 -3.64 -36.33 -11.75
N ALA A 25 -2.96 -37.47 -11.59
CA ALA A 25 -1.79 -37.62 -10.73
C ALA A 25 -0.56 -37.88 -11.59
N ARG A 26 0.61 -37.51 -11.05
CA ARG A 26 2.01 -37.68 -11.53
C ARG A 26 2.47 -36.45 -12.32
N THR A 27 3.30 -35.58 -11.77
CA THR A 27 4.64 -35.85 -11.21
C THR A 27 5.00 -34.87 -10.08
N ALA A 28 4.90 -35.31 -8.82
CA ALA A 28 5.61 -34.68 -7.71
C ALA A 28 6.97 -35.39 -7.57
N THR A 29 8.06 -34.64 -7.68
CA THR A 29 9.41 -35.18 -7.55
C THR A 29 9.68 -35.62 -6.10
N ALA A 30 10.56 -36.62 -5.93
CA ALA A 30 10.85 -37.23 -4.62
C ALA A 30 11.25 -36.21 -3.52
N ARG A 31 11.82 -35.05 -3.88
CA ARG A 31 12.15 -33.98 -2.93
C ARG A 31 10.91 -33.32 -2.29
N THR A 32 9.79 -33.21 -2.99
CA THR A 32 8.54 -32.66 -2.45
C THR A 32 7.86 -33.65 -1.50
N ALA A 33 7.91 -34.95 -1.82
CA ALA A 33 7.38 -35.99 -0.95
C ALA A 33 8.18 -36.12 0.36
N THR A 34 9.51 -36.01 0.30
CA THR A 34 10.37 -36.02 1.49
C THR A 34 10.18 -34.77 2.35
N ALA A 35 10.05 -33.57 1.77
CA ALA A 35 9.76 -32.35 2.54
C ALA A 35 8.38 -32.37 3.21
N ILE A 36 7.37 -32.97 2.55
CA ILE A 36 6.04 -33.17 3.12
C ILE A 36 6.06 -34.23 4.24
N SER A 37 6.81 -35.32 4.09
CA SER A 37 6.93 -36.34 5.15
C SER A 37 7.65 -35.80 6.39
N PHE A 38 8.77 -35.09 6.22
CA PHE A 38 9.48 -34.45 7.34
C PHE A 38 8.62 -33.40 8.07
N GLY A 39 7.75 -32.68 7.34
CA GLY A 39 6.82 -31.72 7.93
C GLY A 39 5.68 -32.38 8.73
N LEU A 40 5.20 -33.54 8.29
CA LEU A 40 4.18 -34.32 8.99
C LEU A 40 4.74 -35.00 10.24
N ASP A 41 5.94 -35.57 10.17
CA ASP A 41 6.60 -36.21 11.32
C ASP A 41 6.89 -35.18 12.43
N ALA A 42 7.38 -33.99 12.05
CA ALA A 42 7.62 -32.91 13.01
C ALA A 42 6.32 -32.34 13.63
N ALA A 43 5.22 -32.30 12.87
CA ALA A 43 3.92 -31.89 13.37
C ALA A 43 3.31 -32.96 14.30
N GLU A 44 3.50 -34.23 13.98
CA GLU A 44 3.10 -35.36 14.82
C GLU A 44 3.88 -35.40 16.13
N ASP A 45 5.20 -35.21 16.09
CA ASP A 45 6.05 -35.11 17.27
C ASP A 45 5.69 -33.90 18.13
N SER A 46 5.39 -32.75 17.50
CA SER A 46 4.90 -31.56 18.20
C SER A 46 3.55 -31.81 18.86
N LEU A 47 2.63 -32.51 18.18
CA LEU A 47 1.33 -32.90 18.73
C LEU A 47 1.48 -33.87 19.89
N ARG A 48 2.35 -34.89 19.77
CA ARG A 48 2.64 -35.85 20.85
C ARG A 48 3.32 -35.16 22.03
N ALA A 49 4.26 -34.26 21.79
CA ALA A 49 4.91 -33.47 22.84
C ALA A 49 3.93 -32.54 23.57
N TRP A 50 3.01 -31.91 22.82
CA TRP A 50 1.96 -31.07 23.37
C TRP A 50 0.92 -31.88 24.16
N LEU A 51 0.43 -33.01 23.62
CA LEU A 51 -0.47 -33.91 24.35
C LEU A 51 0.19 -34.44 25.63
N ALA A 52 1.47 -34.84 25.57
CA ALA A 52 2.22 -35.24 26.76
C ALA A 52 2.40 -34.08 27.75
N GLN A 53 2.53 -32.83 27.28
CA GLN A 53 2.54 -31.66 28.14
C GLN A 53 1.16 -31.38 28.76
N CYS A 54 0.08 -31.55 27.99
CA CYS A 54 -1.30 -31.48 28.48
C CYS A 54 -1.52 -32.50 29.59
N ASP A 55 -1.13 -33.76 29.38
CA ASP A 55 -1.21 -34.82 30.39
C ASP A 55 -0.37 -34.48 31.63
N ARG A 56 0.88 -34.03 31.45
CA ARG A 56 1.75 -33.59 32.57
C ARG A 56 1.17 -32.44 33.38
N LEU A 57 0.46 -31.52 32.72
CA LEU A 57 -0.11 -30.33 33.35
C LEU A 57 -1.59 -30.51 33.73
N ASN A 58 -2.17 -31.69 33.51
CA ASN A 58 -3.59 -31.99 33.70
C ASN A 58 -4.51 -31.00 32.97
N ILE A 59 -4.17 -30.65 31.72
CA ILE A 59 -4.93 -29.77 30.84
C ILE A 59 -5.72 -30.65 29.85
N ASP A 60 -7.05 -30.52 29.81
CA ASP A 60 -7.83 -31.15 28.73
C ASP A 60 -7.42 -30.51 27.40
N PRO A 61 -6.89 -31.26 26.42
CA PRO A 61 -6.51 -30.69 25.14
C PRO A 61 -7.69 -30.04 24.41
N ARG A 62 -8.93 -30.43 24.71
CA ARG A 62 -10.14 -29.81 24.16
C ARG A 62 -10.55 -28.53 24.89
N ASP A 63 -9.89 -28.19 25.99
CA ASP A 63 -10.13 -26.95 26.73
C ASP A 63 -9.78 -25.75 25.82
N PRO A 64 -10.74 -24.89 25.49
CA PRO A 64 -10.48 -23.73 24.65
C PRO A 64 -9.70 -22.62 25.40
N ARG A 65 -9.51 -22.74 26.72
CA ARG A 65 -8.70 -21.79 27.49
C ARG A 65 -7.21 -21.90 27.15
N ARG A 66 -6.49 -20.79 27.24
CA ARG A 66 -5.05 -20.68 26.98
C ARG A 66 -4.38 -19.90 28.10
N LYS A 67 -3.09 -20.18 28.34
CA LYS A 67 -2.33 -19.43 29.34
C LYS A 67 -2.01 -18.05 28.78
N THR A 68 -2.43 -17.02 29.50
CA THR A 68 -2.02 -15.64 29.23
C THR A 68 -0.52 -15.47 29.52
N PRO A 69 0.12 -14.39 29.05
CA PRO A 69 1.50 -14.04 29.42
C PRO A 69 1.79 -14.05 30.92
N VAL A 70 0.82 -13.66 31.75
CA VAL A 70 0.92 -13.70 33.22
C VAL A 70 0.67 -15.08 33.83
N GLY A 71 0.45 -16.12 33.00
CA GLY A 71 0.33 -17.52 33.40
C GLY A 71 -1.08 -17.97 33.78
N HIS A 72 -2.08 -17.10 33.68
CA HIS A 72 -3.47 -17.46 34.00
C HIS A 72 -4.14 -18.21 32.85
N LEU A 73 -4.87 -19.28 33.16
CA LEU A 73 -5.62 -20.02 32.16
C LEU A 73 -6.96 -19.31 31.89
N GLN A 74 -7.09 -18.66 30.73
CA GLN A 74 -8.24 -17.84 30.38
C GLN A 74 -8.80 -18.22 29.01
N LEU A 75 -10.13 -18.16 28.86
CA LEU A 75 -10.79 -18.33 27.58
C LEU A 75 -10.59 -17.06 26.73
N PRO A 76 -10.00 -17.15 25.52
CA PRO A 76 -9.98 -16.03 24.60
C PRO A 76 -11.40 -15.60 24.27
N LYS A 77 -11.71 -14.30 24.37
CA LYS A 77 -13.08 -13.79 24.17
C LYS A 77 -13.52 -13.81 22.71
N PHE A 78 -12.59 -13.55 21.80
CA PHE A 78 -12.89 -13.35 20.38
C PHE A 78 -12.07 -14.28 19.47
N VAL A 79 -10.82 -14.49 19.82
CA VAL A 79 -9.82 -15.09 18.96
C VAL A 79 -9.80 -16.60 19.12
N LYS A 80 -9.65 -17.33 18.01
CA LYS A 80 -9.55 -18.80 18.01
C LYS A 80 -8.10 -19.22 17.82
N PHE A 81 -7.51 -19.82 18.84
CA PHE A 81 -6.20 -20.45 18.74
C PHE A 81 -6.31 -21.83 18.12
N HIS A 82 -5.28 -22.22 17.37
CA HIS A 82 -5.13 -23.61 16.98
C HIS A 82 -5.02 -24.49 18.24
N LEU A 83 -5.40 -25.78 18.12
CA LEU A 83 -5.35 -26.72 19.23
C LEU A 83 -3.93 -26.79 19.84
N LEU A 84 -2.92 -26.85 18.96
CA LEU A 84 -1.50 -26.94 19.32
C LEU A 84 -0.84 -25.61 19.66
N ASP A 85 -1.58 -24.51 19.60
CA ASP A 85 -1.04 -23.22 19.99
C ASP A 85 -1.30 -22.99 21.49
N PRO A 86 -0.26 -23.00 22.35
CA PRO A 86 -0.43 -22.79 23.78
C PRO A 86 -0.87 -21.36 24.11
N GLY A 87 -0.74 -20.42 23.17
CA GLY A 87 -1.00 -19.00 23.36
C GLY A 87 0.05 -18.28 24.20
N SER A 88 1.01 -18.97 24.83
CA SER A 88 1.93 -18.37 25.81
C SER A 88 2.76 -17.19 25.28
N ASP A 89 3.01 -17.15 23.97
CA ASP A 89 3.82 -16.12 23.31
C ASP A 89 2.98 -14.97 22.75
N ARG A 90 1.69 -14.90 23.13
CA ARG A 90 0.70 -13.95 22.61
C ARG A 90 0.50 -12.80 23.57
N ASP A 91 0.37 -11.58 23.07
CA ASP A 91 0.02 -10.42 23.91
C ASP A 91 -1.35 -10.64 24.60
N GLU A 92 -1.53 -10.14 25.81
CA GLU A 92 -2.78 -10.25 26.58
C GLU A 92 -4.01 -9.74 25.81
N ILE A 93 -3.80 -8.85 24.82
CA ILE A 93 -4.83 -8.36 23.91
C ILE A 93 -5.69 -9.48 23.30
N PHE A 94 -5.14 -10.65 22.99
CA PHE A 94 -5.89 -11.74 22.34
C PHE A 94 -6.91 -12.42 23.27
N TRP A 95 -6.84 -12.16 24.58
CA TRP A 95 -7.85 -12.57 25.56
C TRP A 95 -8.88 -11.48 25.86
N GLN A 96 -8.70 -10.29 25.28
CA GLN A 96 -9.62 -9.18 25.42
C GLN A 96 -10.66 -9.16 24.29
N ASP A 97 -11.64 -8.28 24.42
CA ASP A 97 -12.66 -8.05 23.40
C ASP A 97 -12.20 -6.92 22.47
N PRO A 98 -12.14 -7.12 21.14
CA PRO A 98 -11.73 -6.09 20.19
C PRO A 98 -12.65 -4.86 20.21
N SER A 99 -13.91 -4.99 20.66
CA SER A 99 -14.83 -3.86 20.78
C SER A 99 -14.38 -2.84 21.82
N THR A 100 -13.73 -3.29 22.90
CA THR A 100 -13.17 -2.45 23.98
C THR A 100 -11.69 -2.15 23.81
N PHE A 101 -11.05 -2.67 22.77
CA PHE A 101 -9.63 -2.51 22.55
C PHE A 101 -9.24 -1.05 22.30
N THR A 102 -8.22 -0.61 23.04
CA THR A 102 -7.56 0.68 22.89
C THR A 102 -6.09 0.45 22.54
N PRO A 103 -5.63 0.91 21.36
CA PRO A 103 -4.27 0.69 20.91
C PRO A 103 -3.26 1.55 21.67
N ARG A 104 -2.01 1.09 21.70
CA ARG A 104 -0.91 1.81 22.36
C ARG A 104 -0.58 3.06 21.54
N ARG A 105 -0.30 4.17 22.25
CA ARG A 105 0.16 5.41 21.64
C ARG A 105 1.69 5.43 21.61
N GLY A 106 2.25 5.69 20.44
CA GLY A 106 3.66 5.84 20.17
C GLY A 106 4.08 7.31 20.12
N ARG A 107 4.82 7.67 19.06
CA ARG A 107 5.39 9.00 18.87
C ARG A 107 4.31 10.08 18.86
N ASN A 108 4.56 11.21 19.53
CA ASN A 108 3.65 12.36 19.58
C ASN A 108 2.22 12.02 20.07
N GLY A 109 2.06 10.90 20.79
CA GLY A 109 0.76 10.39 21.22
C GLY A 109 -0.07 9.77 20.11
N TYR A 110 0.49 9.55 18.92
CA TYR A 110 -0.17 8.91 17.78
C TYR A 110 -0.28 7.41 17.96
N VAL A 111 -1.29 6.81 17.34
CA VAL A 111 -1.41 5.37 17.24
C VAL A 111 -0.86 4.94 15.88
N ASP A 112 0.39 4.47 15.84
CA ASP A 112 1.06 4.13 14.58
C ASP A 112 0.41 2.93 13.88
N SER A 113 -0.11 1.95 14.64
CA SER A 113 -0.93 0.85 14.15
C SER A 113 -1.77 0.27 15.29
N TRP A 114 -2.64 -0.70 15.01
CA TRP A 114 -3.35 -1.46 16.05
C TRP A 114 -2.44 -2.22 17.02
N GLY A 115 -1.11 -2.16 16.88
CA GLY A 115 -0.16 -2.61 17.89
C GLY A 115 -0.11 -4.12 18.07
N ILE A 116 -0.50 -4.86 17.02
CA ILE A 116 -0.47 -6.32 16.99
C ILE A 116 0.80 -6.73 16.25
N TYR A 117 1.75 -7.35 16.98
CA TYR A 117 3.09 -7.64 16.46
C TYR A 117 3.22 -9.09 15.93
N PRO A 118 4.14 -9.33 14.98
CA PRO A 118 4.46 -10.66 14.46
C PRO A 118 5.05 -11.60 15.51
N MET A 119 4.89 -12.91 15.29
CA MET A 119 5.18 -13.95 16.29
C MET A 119 6.02 -15.09 15.74
N ASN A 120 6.52 -15.92 16.66
CA ASN A 120 7.36 -17.08 16.36
C ASN A 120 6.60 -18.38 16.01
N THR A 121 5.28 -18.46 16.18
CA THR A 121 4.49 -19.70 15.96
C THR A 121 3.77 -19.77 14.60
N GLN A 122 4.30 -19.06 13.59
CA GLN A 122 3.68 -18.96 12.25
C GLN A 122 3.41 -20.32 11.57
N ARG A 123 4.15 -21.38 11.92
CA ARG A 123 4.05 -22.69 11.25
C ARG A 123 2.75 -23.46 11.52
N LEU A 124 2.00 -23.12 12.57
CA LEU A 124 0.75 -23.81 12.92
C LEU A 124 -0.47 -23.30 12.14
N TYR A 125 -0.35 -22.14 11.52
CA TYR A 125 -1.44 -21.45 10.83
C TYR A 125 -1.17 -21.48 9.34
N THR A 126 -2.18 -21.83 8.57
CA THR A 126 -2.11 -21.98 7.11
C THR A 126 -3.17 -21.11 6.46
N SER A 127 -3.24 -21.10 5.12
CA SER A 127 -4.34 -20.43 4.41
C SER A 127 -5.73 -20.88 4.86
N ASP A 128 -5.85 -22.13 5.32
CA ASP A 128 -7.14 -22.71 5.75
C ASP A 128 -7.43 -22.46 7.24
N ILE A 129 -6.41 -22.08 8.01
CA ILE A 129 -6.49 -21.80 9.44
C ILE A 129 -5.93 -20.40 9.68
N PRO A 130 -6.77 -19.35 9.58
CA PRO A 130 -6.30 -17.97 9.70
C PRO A 130 -5.65 -17.71 11.06
N HIS A 131 -4.64 -16.84 11.04
CA HIS A 131 -3.95 -16.42 12.24
C HIS A 131 -4.90 -15.76 13.26
N PRO A 132 -4.68 -15.96 14.57
CA PRO A 132 -5.38 -15.29 15.66
C PRO A 132 -5.47 -13.76 15.48
N GLU A 133 -4.40 -13.18 14.93
CA GLU A 133 -4.27 -11.77 14.57
C GLU A 133 -5.28 -11.34 13.54
N ILE A 134 -5.44 -12.12 12.48
CA ILE A 134 -6.39 -11.82 11.42
C ILE A 134 -7.82 -11.81 11.96
N HIS A 135 -8.16 -12.71 12.90
CA HIS A 135 -9.46 -12.65 13.56
C HIS A 135 -9.66 -11.31 14.27
N PHE A 136 -8.71 -10.93 15.14
CA PHE A 136 -8.80 -9.70 15.93
C PHE A 136 -8.83 -8.45 15.03
N ILE A 137 -7.94 -8.39 14.05
CA ILE A 137 -7.81 -7.28 13.10
C ILE A 137 -9.08 -7.15 12.25
N ASN A 138 -9.67 -8.24 11.78
CA ASN A 138 -10.93 -8.18 11.02
C ASN A 138 -12.06 -7.57 11.86
N ALA A 139 -12.13 -7.86 13.16
CA ALA A 139 -13.11 -7.23 14.04
C ALA A 139 -12.88 -5.72 14.19
N LEU A 140 -11.60 -5.28 14.25
CA LEU A 140 -11.25 -3.86 14.27
C LEU A 140 -11.57 -3.17 12.95
N ILE A 141 -11.33 -3.85 11.81
CA ILE A 141 -11.73 -3.40 10.47
C ILE A 141 -13.24 -3.22 10.40
N ASP A 142 -14.02 -4.21 10.83
CA ASP A 142 -15.49 -4.14 10.82
C ASP A 142 -15.99 -2.98 11.70
N ARG A 143 -15.40 -2.81 12.89
CA ARG A 143 -15.69 -1.67 13.78
C ARG A 143 -15.39 -0.33 13.09
N LYS A 144 -14.23 -0.21 12.45
CA LYS A 144 -13.82 1.02 11.75
C LYS A 144 -14.72 1.30 10.55
N LEU A 145 -15.04 0.30 9.74
CA LEU A 145 -15.97 0.42 8.60
C LEU A 145 -17.36 0.86 9.06
N ALA A 146 -17.86 0.32 10.18
CA ALA A 146 -19.13 0.77 10.76
C ALA A 146 -19.06 2.25 11.17
N GLN A 147 -17.98 2.70 11.80
CA GLN A 147 -17.78 4.12 12.14
C GLN A 147 -17.70 5.01 10.89
N LEU A 148 -16.91 4.62 9.90
CA LEU A 148 -16.76 5.36 8.64
C LEU A 148 -18.10 5.50 7.90
N SER A 149 -18.96 4.48 7.95
CA SER A 149 -20.27 4.49 7.30
C SER A 149 -21.26 5.49 7.90
N GLN A 150 -21.01 5.93 9.14
CA GLN A 150 -21.86 6.89 9.86
C GLN A 150 -21.44 8.34 9.67
N LEU A 151 -20.25 8.60 9.09
CA LEU A 151 -19.73 9.95 8.90
C LEU A 151 -20.38 10.61 7.66
N ASP A 152 -21.01 11.78 7.85
CA ASP A 152 -21.37 12.65 6.73
C ASP A 152 -20.18 13.51 6.32
N ILE A 153 -19.52 13.09 5.24
CA ILE A 153 -18.37 13.78 4.65
C ILE A 153 -18.75 14.53 3.37
N THR A 154 -20.04 14.63 3.04
CA THR A 154 -20.50 15.11 1.73
C THR A 154 -20.00 16.52 1.44
N ASP A 155 -20.12 17.43 2.42
CA ASP A 155 -19.65 18.80 2.25
C ASP A 155 -18.11 18.90 2.25
N LEU A 156 -17.44 18.21 3.20
CA LEU A 156 -15.97 18.18 3.26
C LEU A 156 -15.35 17.68 1.96
N SER A 157 -15.94 16.66 1.32
CA SER A 157 -15.44 16.10 0.05
C SER A 157 -15.40 17.12 -1.10
N ARG A 158 -16.16 18.23 -1.00
CA ARG A 158 -16.22 19.30 -1.99
C ARG A 158 -15.29 20.47 -1.67
N ARG A 159 -14.57 20.42 -0.54
CA ARG A 159 -13.65 21.47 -0.12
C ARG A 159 -12.21 21.14 -0.49
N ASP A 160 -11.40 22.16 -0.63
CA ASP A 160 -9.96 22.03 -0.81
C ASP A 160 -9.27 22.00 0.56
N PHE A 161 -8.37 21.03 0.72
CA PHE A 161 -7.50 20.92 1.88
C PHE A 161 -6.12 21.45 1.53
N THR A 162 -5.56 22.30 2.39
CA THR A 162 -4.13 22.58 2.40
C THR A 162 -3.46 21.55 3.30
N LEU A 163 -2.59 20.72 2.73
CA LEU A 163 -1.88 19.65 3.42
C LEU A 163 -0.39 19.96 3.50
N TYR A 164 0.19 19.67 4.65
CA TYR A 164 1.63 19.65 4.87
C TYR A 164 2.10 18.21 5.03
N LEU A 165 2.98 17.77 4.13
CA LEU A 165 3.54 16.43 4.10
C LEU A 165 5.01 16.52 4.46
N SER A 166 5.47 15.80 5.48
CA SER A 166 6.89 15.75 5.84
C SER A 166 7.41 14.33 5.95
N LEU A 167 8.71 14.14 5.73
CA LEU A 167 9.40 12.90 6.07
C LEU A 167 9.90 13.02 7.51
N PRO A 168 9.19 12.45 8.51
CA PRO A 168 9.64 12.50 9.90
C PRO A 168 10.99 11.80 10.05
N PHE A 169 11.70 12.09 11.14
CA PHE A 169 12.99 11.48 11.51
C PHE A 169 14.19 11.84 10.61
N ILE A 170 14.00 12.70 9.61
CA ILE A 170 15.11 13.30 8.87
C ILE A 170 15.41 14.67 9.47
N ASP A 171 16.43 14.70 10.32
CA ASP A 171 16.83 15.91 11.05
C ASP A 171 17.23 17.04 10.09
N ASN A 172 16.68 18.23 10.32
CA ASN A 172 17.14 19.45 9.67
C ASN A 172 18.45 19.92 10.33
N PRO A 173 19.54 20.08 9.57
CA PRO A 173 20.83 20.45 10.13
C PRO A 173 20.89 21.90 10.65
N TYR A 174 19.95 22.75 10.26
CA TYR A 174 19.95 24.18 10.59
C TYR A 174 18.92 24.55 11.65
N ASP A 175 17.76 23.89 11.66
CA ASP A 175 16.71 24.13 12.66
C ASP A 175 16.04 22.82 13.11
N PRO A 176 16.34 22.32 14.33
CA PRO A 176 15.80 21.05 14.83
C PRO A 176 14.28 21.08 15.09
N ARG A 177 13.63 22.25 15.00
CA ARG A 177 12.16 22.37 15.13
C ARG A 177 11.44 22.30 13.77
N SER A 178 12.19 22.27 12.68
CA SER A 178 11.65 22.23 11.32
C SER A 178 11.92 20.89 10.66
N ASP A 179 11.00 20.46 9.79
CA ASP A 179 11.25 19.30 8.95
C ASP A 179 12.26 19.66 7.86
N ARG A 180 13.20 18.75 7.57
CA ARG A 180 14.17 18.95 6.48
C ARG A 180 13.53 18.72 5.11
N TYR A 181 12.69 17.69 5.01
CA TYR A 181 12.04 17.27 3.78
C TYR A 181 10.53 17.41 3.96
N TRP A 182 9.93 18.39 3.28
CA TRP A 182 8.50 18.64 3.35
C TRP A 182 7.91 19.22 2.07
N ARG A 183 6.60 19.08 1.90
CA ARG A 183 5.81 19.58 0.77
C ARG A 183 4.51 20.19 1.31
N ARG A 184 4.14 21.35 0.79
CA ARG A 184 2.83 21.95 1.04
C ARG A 184 2.01 21.91 -0.25
N ILE A 185 0.84 21.29 -0.19
CA ILE A 185 -0.04 21.13 -1.35
C ILE A 185 -1.46 21.56 -1.01
N ARG A 186 -2.22 21.92 -2.04
CA ARG A 186 -3.66 22.10 -1.96
C ARG A 186 -4.34 21.14 -2.93
N LEU A 187 -5.38 20.45 -2.48
CA LEU A 187 -6.14 19.50 -3.30
C LEU A 187 -7.56 19.32 -2.77
N SER A 188 -8.46 18.76 -3.58
CA SER A 188 -9.78 18.41 -3.09
C SER A 188 -9.72 17.30 -2.04
N ALA A 189 -10.42 17.47 -0.92
CA ALA A 189 -10.57 16.39 0.05
C ALA A 189 -11.27 15.17 -0.58
N GLY A 190 -12.17 15.36 -1.54
CA GLY A 190 -12.82 14.26 -2.26
C GLY A 190 -11.90 13.43 -3.17
N LEU A 191 -10.59 13.69 -3.20
CA LEU A 191 -9.63 12.92 -4.00
C LEU A 191 -9.54 11.47 -3.47
N PRO A 192 -9.73 10.45 -4.31
CA PRO A 192 -9.59 9.06 -3.88
C PRO A 192 -8.19 8.77 -3.35
N LEU A 193 -8.08 8.00 -2.26
CA LEU A 193 -6.79 7.70 -1.62
C LEU A 193 -5.79 7.02 -2.56
N SER A 194 -6.26 6.10 -3.42
CA SER A 194 -5.38 5.45 -4.41
C SER A 194 -4.80 6.45 -5.43
N VAL A 195 -5.55 7.49 -5.78
CA VAL A 195 -5.08 8.57 -6.66
C VAL A 195 -4.13 9.47 -5.88
N PHE A 196 -4.42 9.75 -4.61
CA PHE A 196 -3.55 10.54 -3.74
C PHE A 196 -2.18 9.86 -3.59
N ALA A 197 -2.13 8.56 -3.31
CA ALA A 197 -0.90 7.77 -3.24
C ALA A 197 -0.16 7.73 -4.60
N ASP A 198 -0.80 7.20 -5.65
CA ASP A 198 -0.15 6.91 -6.95
C ASP A 198 0.17 8.16 -7.78
N LYS A 199 -0.62 9.23 -7.66
CA LYS A 199 -0.52 10.40 -8.56
C LYS A 199 0.01 11.65 -7.90
N ILE A 200 -0.02 11.72 -6.56
CA ILE A 200 0.37 12.91 -5.83
C ILE A 200 1.57 12.60 -4.92
N ILE A 201 1.44 11.70 -3.94
CA ILE A 201 2.49 11.45 -2.96
C ILE A 201 3.76 10.88 -3.61
N THR A 202 3.64 9.85 -4.45
CA THR A 202 4.83 9.28 -5.10
C THR A 202 5.60 10.31 -5.96
N PRO A 203 4.98 11.09 -6.87
CA PRO A 203 5.72 12.14 -7.58
C PRO A 203 6.19 13.31 -6.70
N LEU A 204 5.55 13.62 -5.57
CA LEU A 204 6.04 14.64 -4.63
C LEU A 204 7.43 14.30 -4.06
N TRP A 205 7.70 13.01 -3.88
CA TRP A 205 8.97 12.48 -3.39
C TRP A 205 9.85 11.91 -4.51
N GLY A 206 9.41 12.01 -5.76
CA GLY A 206 10.14 11.47 -6.91
C GLY A 206 10.25 9.94 -6.88
N TRP A 207 9.38 9.25 -6.14
CA TRP A 207 9.31 7.80 -6.10
C TRP A 207 8.63 7.23 -7.35
N VAL A 208 9.04 6.02 -7.72
CA VAL A 208 8.55 5.28 -8.87
C VAL A 208 7.16 4.74 -8.56
N ARG A 209 6.18 5.25 -9.30
CA ARG A 209 4.78 4.84 -9.19
C ARG A 209 4.62 3.33 -9.36
N ASN A 210 3.82 2.70 -8.50
CA ASN A 210 3.52 1.26 -8.53
C ASN A 210 4.74 0.35 -8.33
N LEU A 211 5.84 0.84 -7.77
CA LEU A 211 7.02 0.01 -7.46
C LEU A 211 6.84 -0.76 -6.16
N HIS A 212 6.51 -0.04 -5.10
CA HIS A 212 6.36 -0.60 -3.76
C HIS A 212 4.91 -0.57 -3.28
N ALA A 213 4.64 -1.30 -2.20
CA ALA A 213 3.37 -1.18 -1.48
C ALA A 213 3.27 0.15 -0.74
N HIS A 214 2.03 0.51 -0.38
CA HIS A 214 1.76 1.65 0.48
C HIS A 214 0.60 1.37 1.43
N ALA A 215 0.56 2.11 2.53
CA ALA A 215 -0.57 2.13 3.46
C ALA A 215 -0.73 3.53 4.08
N PHE A 216 -1.97 3.96 4.27
CA PHE A 216 -2.31 5.09 5.12
C PHE A 216 -2.60 4.60 6.55
N HIS A 217 -2.18 5.39 7.52
CA HIS A 217 -2.33 5.12 8.95
C HIS A 217 -3.23 6.18 9.56
N ASP A 218 -4.38 5.78 10.10
CA ASP A 218 -5.18 6.68 10.92
C ASP A 218 -4.59 6.75 12.33
N TYR A 219 -3.85 7.81 12.62
CA TYR A 219 -3.19 8.00 13.92
C TYR A 219 -4.15 8.16 15.11
N LYS A 220 -5.46 8.28 14.87
CA LYS A 220 -6.46 8.34 15.94
C LYS A 220 -6.65 6.97 16.61
N ASP A 221 -6.61 5.90 15.81
CA ASP A 221 -6.94 4.55 16.27
C ASP A 221 -6.07 3.42 15.70
N GLY A 222 -5.08 3.73 14.86
CA GLY A 222 -4.14 2.76 14.29
C GLY A 222 -4.68 1.96 13.11
N ALA A 223 -5.83 2.34 12.54
CA ALA A 223 -6.35 1.68 11.36
C ALA A 223 -5.40 1.84 10.16
N LEU A 224 -5.21 0.75 9.43
CA LEU A 224 -4.44 0.73 8.18
C LEU A 224 -5.39 0.72 6.99
N ILE A 225 -5.09 1.53 5.98
CA ILE A 225 -5.85 1.62 4.74
C ILE A 225 -4.90 1.43 3.57
N GLY A 226 -5.18 0.51 2.66
CA GLY A 226 -4.25 0.15 1.59
C GLY A 226 -4.91 -0.47 0.36
N PRO A 227 -4.15 -0.67 -0.72
CA PRO A 227 -4.66 -1.16 -1.99
C PRO A 227 -5.12 -2.61 -1.89
N LYS A 228 -6.33 -2.91 -2.37
CA LYS A 228 -6.85 -4.28 -2.36
C LYS A 228 -6.08 -5.18 -3.32
N ASP A 229 -5.85 -6.42 -2.89
CA ASP A 229 -5.20 -7.47 -3.66
C ASP A 229 -3.82 -7.02 -4.19
N THR A 230 -3.08 -6.16 -3.46
CA THR A 230 -1.72 -5.79 -3.86
C THR A 230 -0.82 -7.02 -3.91
N ASN A 231 0.00 -7.09 -4.94
CA ASN A 231 0.96 -8.17 -5.12
C ASN A 231 2.41 -7.68 -5.02
N ALA A 232 2.62 -6.45 -4.53
CA ALA A 232 3.94 -5.93 -4.25
C ALA A 232 4.68 -6.85 -3.27
N ILE A 233 5.97 -7.09 -3.51
CA ILE A 233 6.74 -8.10 -2.78
C ILE A 233 6.85 -7.72 -1.31
N ASP A 234 7.17 -6.45 -1.05
CA ASP A 234 7.26 -5.86 0.27
C ASP A 234 5.94 -5.96 1.06
N ALA A 235 4.78 -5.76 0.44
CA ALA A 235 3.50 -6.05 1.10
C ALA A 235 3.39 -7.53 1.49
N SER A 236 3.71 -8.46 0.58
CA SER A 236 3.57 -9.89 0.86
C SER A 236 4.50 -10.41 1.97
N VAL A 237 5.66 -9.79 2.15
CA VAL A 237 6.70 -10.23 3.11
C VAL A 237 6.68 -9.43 4.42
N HIS A 238 6.04 -8.26 4.45
CA HIS A 238 6.10 -7.36 5.60
C HIS A 238 4.74 -6.86 6.10
N LEU A 239 3.62 -7.31 5.54
CA LEU A 239 2.29 -6.91 6.04
C LEU A 239 2.07 -7.32 7.51
N ASP A 240 2.62 -8.45 7.93
CA ASP A 240 2.63 -8.88 9.34
C ASP A 240 3.42 -7.94 10.27
N LYS A 241 4.39 -7.20 9.71
CA LYS A 241 5.15 -6.15 10.42
C LYS A 241 4.45 -4.79 10.39
N ALA A 242 3.59 -4.54 9.40
CA ALA A 242 2.83 -3.30 9.29
C ALA A 242 1.54 -3.32 10.14
N GLY A 243 0.80 -4.43 10.12
CA GLY A 243 -0.42 -4.61 10.93
C GLY A 243 -1.37 -5.72 10.48
N TYR A 244 -0.87 -6.74 9.78
CA TYR A 244 -1.53 -7.97 9.31
C TYR A 244 -2.60 -7.81 8.22
N ALA A 245 -3.42 -6.76 8.26
CA ALA A 245 -4.40 -6.46 7.23
C ALA A 245 -4.70 -4.96 7.17
N TYR A 246 -5.21 -4.51 6.05
CA TYR A 246 -5.66 -3.13 5.84
C TYR A 246 -7.10 -3.11 5.33
N ILE A 247 -7.78 -2.02 5.62
CA ILE A 247 -9.05 -1.65 5.00
C ILE A 247 -8.78 -1.32 3.52
N PRO A 248 -9.54 -1.88 2.58
CA PRO A 248 -9.41 -1.53 1.16
C PRO A 248 -9.59 -0.03 0.92
N GLU A 249 -8.62 0.62 0.28
CA GLU A 249 -8.66 2.06 0.01
C GLU A 249 -9.62 2.43 -1.13
N GLU A 250 -10.07 1.46 -1.93
CA GLU A 250 -10.91 1.74 -3.10
C GLU A 250 -12.25 2.33 -2.70
N GLY A 251 -12.51 3.55 -3.17
CA GLY A 251 -13.74 4.28 -2.85
C GLY A 251 -13.67 5.10 -1.57
N LEU A 252 -12.54 5.07 -0.86
CA LEU A 252 -12.25 5.98 0.24
C LEU A 252 -11.51 7.24 -0.26
N ALA A 253 -11.79 8.37 0.38
CA ALA A 253 -11.12 9.65 0.19
C ALA A 253 -10.52 10.11 1.53
N SER A 254 -9.84 11.27 1.58
CA SER A 254 -9.21 11.77 2.82
C SER A 254 -10.14 12.29 3.94
N PRO A 255 -11.37 12.83 3.70
CA PRO A 255 -12.21 13.44 4.72
C PRO A 255 -12.53 12.58 5.95
N PRO A 256 -12.74 11.25 5.83
CA PRO A 256 -13.01 10.44 7.02
C PRO A 256 -11.89 10.50 8.06
N PHE A 257 -10.66 10.75 7.61
CA PHE A 257 -9.47 10.71 8.46
C PHE A 257 -8.97 12.11 8.85
N LEU A 258 -9.10 13.09 7.94
CA LEU A 258 -8.72 14.49 8.13
C LEU A 258 -9.99 15.36 8.16
N GLN A 259 -10.58 15.56 9.35
CA GLN A 259 -11.87 16.24 9.50
C GLN A 259 -11.74 17.69 9.95
N LYS A 260 -10.66 18.01 10.67
CA LYS A 260 -10.39 19.35 11.22
C LYS A 260 -8.92 19.72 11.05
N GLU A 261 -8.66 21.02 11.03
CA GLU A 261 -7.31 21.57 11.03
C GLU A 261 -6.51 21.02 12.23
N GLY A 262 -5.26 20.64 11.95
CA GLY A 262 -4.38 19.97 12.89
C GLY A 262 -4.52 18.44 12.93
N ASP A 263 -5.52 17.84 12.29
CA ASP A 263 -5.55 16.37 12.12
C ASP A 263 -4.32 15.89 11.34
N VAL A 264 -3.77 14.75 11.75
CA VAL A 264 -2.59 14.13 11.12
C VAL A 264 -2.87 12.66 10.86
N ILE A 265 -2.46 12.18 9.69
CA ILE A 265 -2.41 10.76 9.34
C ILE A 265 -1.00 10.40 8.87
N GLY A 266 -0.66 9.12 8.96
CA GLY A 266 0.58 8.60 8.40
C GLY A 266 0.38 8.06 6.99
N TYR A 267 1.43 8.08 6.20
CA TYR A 267 1.55 7.32 4.96
C TYR A 267 2.88 6.57 4.96
N GLN A 268 2.81 5.26 4.84
CA GLN A 268 3.93 4.35 4.74
C GLN A 268 4.09 3.93 3.28
N TYR A 269 5.29 4.10 2.74
CA TYR A 269 5.68 3.65 1.40
C TYR A 269 6.87 2.71 1.51
N ASP A 270 6.86 1.65 0.71
CA ASP A 270 7.81 0.55 0.80
C ASP A 270 7.79 -0.13 2.17
N SER A 271 7.06 -1.24 2.30
CA SER A 271 6.97 -1.98 3.57
C SER A 271 8.29 -2.67 3.95
N GLY A 272 9.26 -2.76 3.02
CA GLY A 272 10.61 -3.27 3.30
C GLY A 272 11.48 -2.20 3.94
N ASP A 273 11.61 -1.07 3.26
CA ASP A 273 12.49 0.02 3.69
C ASP A 273 11.84 0.98 4.68
N ASN A 274 10.51 1.10 4.68
CA ASN A 274 9.68 1.91 5.56
C ASN A 274 9.93 3.42 5.42
N TRP A 275 9.57 3.97 4.27
CA TRP A 275 9.41 5.41 4.13
C TRP A 275 8.15 5.88 4.85
N TRP A 276 8.33 6.73 5.86
CA TRP A 276 7.24 7.38 6.58
C TRP A 276 7.01 8.80 6.05
N VAL A 277 5.74 9.17 5.92
CA VAL A 277 5.28 10.52 5.61
C VAL A 277 4.20 10.91 6.62
N ASP A 278 4.40 11.99 7.36
CA ASP A 278 3.34 12.60 8.17
C ASP A 278 2.53 13.54 7.27
N ILE A 279 1.21 13.39 7.23
CA ILE A 279 0.29 14.22 6.45
C ILE A 279 -0.61 14.99 7.40
N LYS A 280 -0.36 16.29 7.53
CA LYS A 280 -1.12 17.20 8.40
C LYS A 280 -2.08 18.05 7.58
N LEU A 281 -3.33 18.15 8.04
CA LEU A 281 -4.31 19.11 7.54
C LEU A 281 -4.04 20.48 8.17
N GLU A 282 -3.60 21.46 7.37
CA GLU A 282 -3.34 22.82 7.85
C GLU A 282 -4.57 23.73 7.75
N GLU A 283 -5.32 23.62 6.66
CA GLU A 283 -6.43 24.53 6.35
C GLU A 283 -7.54 23.79 5.59
N ILE A 284 -8.79 24.11 5.91
CA ILE A 284 -9.97 23.68 5.12
C ILE A 284 -10.56 24.91 4.41
N ALA A 285 -10.37 24.98 3.09
CA ALA A 285 -10.92 26.08 2.32
C ALA A 285 -12.46 26.09 2.33
N PRO A 286 -13.09 27.27 2.34
CA PRO A 286 -14.52 27.40 2.07
C PRO A 286 -14.91 26.76 0.73
N ARG A 287 -16.14 26.24 0.64
CA ARG A 287 -16.62 25.52 -0.55
C ARG A 287 -16.69 26.42 -1.79
N ASP A 288 -17.01 27.69 -1.63
CA ASP A 288 -17.12 28.69 -2.70
C ASP A 288 -15.76 29.08 -3.30
N THR A 289 -14.68 28.95 -2.54
CA THR A 289 -13.31 29.18 -3.01
C THR A 289 -12.57 27.90 -3.42
N SER A 290 -13.19 26.75 -3.18
CA SER A 290 -12.63 25.43 -3.52
C SER A 290 -12.75 25.15 -5.02
N THR A 291 -11.63 24.80 -5.63
CA THR A 291 -11.52 24.49 -7.06
C THR A 291 -11.46 22.98 -7.33
N GLY A 292 -11.09 22.22 -6.31
CA GLY A 292 -10.74 20.82 -6.39
C GLY A 292 -9.39 20.55 -7.05
N ALA A 293 -8.70 21.57 -7.58
CA ALA A 293 -7.46 21.38 -8.30
C ALA A 293 -6.31 21.02 -7.36
N VAL A 294 -5.39 20.20 -7.86
CA VAL A 294 -4.14 19.85 -7.18
C VAL A 294 -3.10 20.91 -7.51
N VAL A 295 -2.55 21.54 -6.48
CA VAL A 295 -1.53 22.59 -6.58
C VAL A 295 -0.44 22.32 -5.55
N VAL A 296 0.82 22.24 -6.02
CA VAL A 296 1.99 22.28 -5.11
C VAL A 296 2.26 23.73 -4.79
N LEU A 297 2.13 24.10 -3.52
CA LEU A 297 2.32 25.47 -3.05
C LEU A 297 3.78 25.75 -2.78
N ASP A 298 4.46 24.85 -2.04
CA ASP A 298 5.84 25.04 -1.60
C ASP A 298 6.49 23.71 -1.14
N GLY A 299 7.78 23.73 -0.81
CA GLY A 299 8.50 22.59 -0.24
C GLY A 299 9.97 22.85 0.04
N ALA A 300 10.62 21.89 0.71
CA ALA A 300 12.06 21.88 0.95
C ALA A 300 12.62 20.46 0.93
N GLY A 301 13.89 20.30 0.58
CA GLY A 301 14.54 18.99 0.47
C GLY A 301 14.39 18.37 -0.92
N GLY A 302 15.44 17.68 -1.38
CA GLY A 302 15.46 16.98 -2.67
C GLY A 302 14.58 15.74 -2.71
N TYR A 303 14.75 14.92 -3.76
CA TYR A 303 14.08 13.62 -3.84
C TYR A 303 14.86 12.56 -3.06
N PRO A 304 14.25 11.86 -2.11
CA PRO A 304 14.87 10.69 -1.50
C PRO A 304 15.10 9.56 -2.52
N PRO A 305 16.05 8.65 -2.25
CA PRO A 305 16.23 7.44 -3.05
C PRO A 305 15.00 6.52 -3.00
N ASP A 306 14.68 5.88 -4.12
CA ASP A 306 13.72 4.78 -4.25
C ASP A 306 14.47 3.48 -4.62
N GLY A 307 15.19 2.94 -3.66
CA GLY A 307 16.09 1.80 -3.87
C GLY A 307 16.30 1.01 -2.59
N GLU A 308 17.14 -0.02 -2.63
CA GLU A 308 17.29 -0.93 -1.48
C GLU A 308 17.96 -0.27 -0.27
N SER A 309 17.49 -0.62 0.94
CA SER A 309 18.06 -0.17 2.22
C SER A 309 18.11 1.35 2.36
N SER A 310 17.14 2.03 1.76
CA SER A 310 17.14 3.47 1.59
C SER A 310 16.09 4.19 2.43
N GLY A 311 15.20 3.47 3.13
CA GLY A 311 14.09 4.04 3.90
C GLY A 311 14.44 5.13 4.92
N THR A 312 13.41 5.75 5.49
CA THR A 312 13.51 7.01 6.25
C THR A 312 14.69 7.07 7.24
N PHE A 313 14.84 6.06 8.11
CA PHE A 313 15.92 6.02 9.09
C PHE A 313 17.31 5.80 8.46
N SER A 314 17.39 4.92 7.47
CA SER A 314 18.62 4.65 6.73
C SER A 314 19.09 5.90 5.98
N TRP A 315 18.18 6.61 5.31
CA TRP A 315 18.51 7.86 4.63
C TRP A 315 18.92 8.97 5.60
N ALA A 316 18.23 9.10 6.74
CA ALA A 316 18.63 10.04 7.79
C ALA A 316 20.08 9.77 8.28
N ILE A 317 20.46 8.49 8.42
CA ILE A 317 21.84 8.10 8.77
C ILE A 317 22.81 8.47 7.63
N GLN A 318 22.45 8.23 6.36
CA GLN A 318 23.30 8.60 5.22
C GLN A 318 23.54 10.11 5.17
N LEU A 319 22.48 10.91 5.36
CA LEU A 319 22.58 12.37 5.39
C LEU A 319 23.45 12.88 6.56
N ARG A 320 23.33 12.26 7.76
CA ARG A 320 24.21 12.57 8.89
C ARG A 320 25.67 12.26 8.57
N LYS A 321 25.96 11.10 7.98
CA LYS A 321 27.32 10.74 7.56
C LYS A 321 27.86 11.69 6.47
N ALA A 322 26.99 12.12 5.55
CA ALA A 322 27.32 13.08 4.51
C ALA A 322 27.73 14.45 5.06
N ALA A 323 27.03 14.93 6.09
CA ALA A 323 27.39 16.16 6.78
C ALA A 323 28.71 16.06 7.56
N GLN A 324 29.06 14.86 8.03
CA GLN A 324 30.26 14.63 8.86
C GLN A 324 31.56 14.46 8.05
N SER A 325 31.50 14.01 6.79
CA SER A 325 32.73 13.72 6.03
C SER A 325 32.55 13.71 4.50
N PRO A 326 33.60 14.05 3.73
CA PRO A 326 33.60 13.88 2.27
C PRO A 326 33.34 12.44 1.82
N ALA A 327 33.83 11.44 2.56
CA ALA A 327 33.59 10.03 2.26
C ALA A 327 32.11 9.66 2.44
N GLY A 328 31.48 10.13 3.52
CA GLY A 328 30.04 9.98 3.74
C GLY A 328 29.23 10.65 2.64
N LYS A 329 29.63 11.85 2.18
CA LYS A 329 28.94 12.57 1.11
C LYS A 329 28.99 11.80 -0.21
N ARG A 330 30.18 11.31 -0.59
CA ARG A 330 30.33 10.44 -1.77
C ARG A 330 29.48 9.18 -1.68
N ASN A 331 29.41 8.54 -0.50
CA ASN A 331 28.57 7.35 -0.31
C ASN A 331 27.08 7.67 -0.45
N ALA A 332 26.60 8.76 0.14
CA ALA A 332 25.19 9.16 0.03
C ALA A 332 24.80 9.49 -1.42
N VAL A 333 25.66 10.17 -2.17
CA VAL A 333 25.45 10.40 -3.62
C VAL A 333 25.42 9.06 -4.38
N LYS A 334 26.33 8.13 -4.09
CA LYS A 334 26.34 6.81 -4.71
C LYS A 334 25.03 6.04 -4.45
N VAL A 335 24.54 6.04 -3.21
CA VAL A 335 23.26 5.42 -2.85
C VAL A 335 22.12 6.06 -3.62
N LEU A 336 22.08 7.41 -3.68
CA LEU A 336 21.03 8.15 -4.37
C LEU A 336 20.99 7.83 -5.87
N PHE A 337 22.13 7.88 -6.56
CA PHE A 337 22.21 7.63 -8.00
C PHE A 337 22.19 6.13 -8.37
N GLY A 338 22.27 5.23 -7.38
CA GLY A 338 21.98 3.81 -7.56
C GLY A 338 20.50 3.45 -7.43
N ALA A 339 19.67 4.38 -6.94
CA ALA A 339 18.25 4.14 -6.72
C ALA A 339 17.43 4.14 -8.02
N THR A 340 16.29 3.45 -8.01
CA THR A 340 15.45 3.23 -9.21
C THR A 340 14.97 4.55 -9.82
N ASN A 341 14.59 5.52 -8.99
CA ASN A 341 14.15 6.84 -9.42
C ASN A 341 15.26 7.76 -9.96
N TYR A 342 16.52 7.31 -9.92
CA TYR A 342 17.68 8.02 -10.47
C TYR A 342 18.37 7.26 -11.61
N GLN A 343 17.88 6.08 -12.03
CA GLN A 343 18.54 5.27 -13.07
C GLN A 343 18.75 6.00 -14.41
N ASP A 344 17.86 6.91 -14.77
CA ASP A 344 17.97 7.70 -16.01
C ASP A 344 18.76 9.01 -15.84
N LYS A 345 19.37 9.23 -14.66
CA LYS A 345 20.12 10.45 -14.34
C LYS A 345 21.60 10.14 -14.18
N ASN A 346 22.43 11.00 -14.75
CA ASN A 346 23.87 10.93 -14.54
C ASN A 346 24.23 11.48 -13.16
N PRO A 347 25.12 10.80 -12.41
CA PRO A 347 25.67 11.36 -11.17
C PRO A 347 26.43 12.66 -11.46
N PRO A 348 26.55 13.56 -10.48
CA PRO A 348 27.37 14.76 -10.61
C PRO A 348 28.84 14.40 -10.87
N LEU A 349 29.57 15.27 -11.58
CA LEU A 349 31.01 15.10 -11.83
C LEU A 349 31.81 15.03 -10.53
N ASP A 350 31.52 15.93 -9.58
CA ASP A 350 32.00 15.84 -8.21
C ASP A 350 30.82 15.58 -7.24
N PRO A 351 30.77 14.40 -6.58
CA PRO A 351 29.78 14.13 -5.54
C PRO A 351 29.79 15.12 -4.38
N LEU A 352 30.90 15.81 -4.14
CA LEU A 352 31.00 16.80 -3.07
C LEU A 352 30.21 18.08 -3.35
N ASP A 353 29.87 18.34 -4.60
CA ASP A 353 29.06 19.50 -5.02
C ASP A 353 27.56 19.21 -4.96
N TYR A 354 27.16 17.96 -4.73
CA TYR A 354 25.74 17.61 -4.69
C TYR A 354 25.02 18.26 -3.51
N ASP A 355 23.88 18.88 -3.79
CA ASP A 355 22.98 19.44 -2.79
C ASP A 355 21.79 18.49 -2.56
N PHE A 356 21.73 17.88 -1.37
CA PHE A 356 20.64 16.99 -0.98
C PHE A 356 19.34 17.75 -0.65
N ASP A 357 19.43 19.05 -0.43
CA ASP A 357 18.34 19.92 0.02
C ASP A 357 17.73 20.73 -1.13
N ALA A 358 18.30 20.64 -2.34
CA ALA A 358 17.83 21.31 -3.54
C ALA A 358 16.37 20.93 -3.88
N PHE A 359 15.48 21.93 -3.85
CA PHE A 359 14.06 21.77 -4.14
C PHE A 359 13.69 22.39 -5.49
N ASP A 360 13.09 21.59 -6.38
CA ASP A 360 12.61 22.02 -7.69
C ASP A 360 11.08 22.01 -7.75
N LEU A 361 10.46 23.16 -7.43
CA LEU A 361 9.01 23.33 -7.49
C LEU A 361 8.45 23.15 -8.91
N GLY A 362 9.19 23.59 -9.93
CA GLY A 362 8.77 23.53 -11.33
C GLY A 362 8.72 22.08 -11.83
N GLY A 363 9.80 21.34 -11.64
CA GLY A 363 9.89 19.93 -11.95
C GLY A 363 8.88 19.09 -11.18
N MET A 364 8.61 19.42 -9.92
CA MET A 364 7.61 18.71 -9.11
C MET A 364 6.19 18.90 -9.63
N ARG A 365 5.80 20.16 -9.93
CA ARG A 365 4.49 20.46 -10.54
C ARG A 365 4.33 19.73 -11.88
N LYS A 366 5.41 19.65 -12.67
CA LYS A 366 5.41 18.87 -13.91
C LYS A 366 5.25 17.37 -13.65
N ALA A 367 5.98 16.79 -12.70
CA ALA A 367 5.89 15.37 -12.36
C ALA A 367 4.49 14.95 -11.92
N ILE A 368 3.81 15.77 -11.10
CA ILE A 368 2.41 15.54 -10.72
C ILE A 368 1.49 15.65 -11.94
N ARG A 369 1.68 16.65 -12.81
CA ARG A 369 0.88 16.79 -14.03
C ARG A 369 1.03 15.57 -14.95
N ASP A 370 2.26 15.11 -15.17
CA ASP A 370 2.54 13.92 -15.97
C ASP A 370 1.92 12.67 -15.34
N ALA A 371 1.95 12.56 -14.00
CA ALA A 371 1.28 11.51 -13.27
C ALA A 371 -0.24 11.56 -13.47
N LEU A 372 -0.87 12.73 -13.30
CA LEU A 372 -2.31 12.92 -13.50
C LEU A 372 -2.77 12.65 -14.94
N ASP A 373 -1.96 13.00 -15.94
CA ASP A 373 -2.25 12.61 -17.33
C ASP A 373 -2.10 11.09 -17.51
N SER A 374 -1.12 10.43 -16.91
CA SER A 374 -0.95 8.98 -17.12
C SER A 374 -2.12 8.12 -16.57
N LYS A 375 -2.24 6.87 -17.05
CA LYS A 375 -3.27 5.93 -16.53
C LYS A 375 -2.99 5.55 -15.08
N GLY A 376 -4.04 5.29 -14.31
CA GLY A 376 -3.88 4.78 -12.94
C GLY A 376 -3.16 3.44 -12.94
N SER A 377 -2.31 3.22 -11.93
CA SER A 377 -1.56 1.98 -11.75
C SER A 377 -2.45 0.75 -11.52
N LEU A 378 -1.86 -0.44 -11.62
CA LEU A 378 -2.51 -1.71 -11.30
C LEU A 378 -1.87 -2.29 -10.04
N HIS A 379 -2.44 -2.00 -8.87
CA HIS A 379 -1.86 -2.43 -7.59
C HIS A 379 -1.75 -3.96 -7.44
N TYR A 380 -2.63 -4.72 -8.09
CA TYR A 380 -2.54 -6.19 -8.14
C TYR A 380 -1.49 -6.72 -9.12
N ALA A 381 -0.75 -5.83 -9.77
CA ALA A 381 0.30 -6.11 -10.75
C ALA A 381 1.40 -5.03 -10.65
N SER A 382 1.93 -4.83 -9.45
CA SER A 382 3.03 -3.91 -9.13
C SER A 382 4.29 -4.23 -9.91
N LYS A 383 5.18 -3.23 -10.07
CA LYS A 383 6.47 -3.39 -10.73
C LYS A 383 7.37 -4.33 -9.92
N LYS A 384 8.13 -5.18 -10.61
CA LYS A 384 9.08 -6.12 -9.99
C LYS A 384 10.33 -6.23 -10.85
N PHE A 385 11.49 -6.24 -10.21
CA PHE A 385 12.72 -6.63 -10.87
C PHE A 385 12.74 -8.15 -11.05
N VAL A 386 12.95 -8.59 -12.29
CA VAL A 386 12.96 -10.01 -12.65
C VAL A 386 14.30 -10.33 -13.29
N THR A 387 15.01 -11.27 -12.68
CA THR A 387 16.19 -11.91 -13.27
C THR A 387 15.74 -13.17 -13.98
N PRO A 388 15.91 -13.29 -15.31
CA PRO A 388 15.52 -14.49 -16.04
C PRO A 388 16.46 -15.65 -15.69
N PHE A 389 15.89 -16.74 -15.17
CA PHE A 389 16.59 -18.02 -14.94
C PHE A 389 16.19 -19.10 -15.95
N ALA A 390 15.32 -18.77 -16.90
CA ALA A 390 14.77 -19.64 -17.93
C ALA A 390 14.50 -18.83 -19.21
N PRO A 391 14.32 -19.50 -20.37
CA PRO A 391 13.85 -18.85 -21.60
C PRO A 391 12.56 -18.05 -21.41
N MET A 392 12.40 -16.96 -22.17
CA MET A 392 11.29 -16.02 -21.99
C MET A 392 9.90 -16.62 -22.23
N ASP A 393 9.78 -17.59 -23.13
CA ASP A 393 8.55 -18.33 -23.39
C ASP A 393 8.09 -19.14 -22.16
N GLU A 394 9.02 -19.77 -21.45
CA GLU A 394 8.74 -20.45 -20.18
C GLU A 394 8.40 -19.46 -19.07
N MET A 395 9.09 -18.32 -19.00
CA MET A 395 8.79 -17.25 -18.03
C MET A 395 7.44 -16.57 -18.25
N ASN A 396 6.95 -16.58 -19.48
CA ASN A 396 5.64 -16.06 -19.87
C ASN A 396 4.55 -17.14 -19.86
N SER A 397 4.85 -18.35 -19.41
CA SER A 397 3.84 -19.38 -19.15
C SER A 397 2.88 -18.93 -18.04
N ASP A 398 1.64 -19.43 -18.08
CA ASP A 398 0.63 -19.09 -17.08
C ASP A 398 1.07 -19.45 -15.65
N SER A 399 1.82 -20.54 -15.45
CA SER A 399 2.34 -20.94 -14.14
C SER A 399 3.41 -20.00 -13.61
N SER A 400 4.37 -19.59 -14.45
CA SER A 400 5.43 -18.65 -14.06
C SER A 400 4.84 -17.27 -13.76
N MET A 401 3.93 -16.79 -14.61
CA MET A 401 3.20 -15.55 -14.35
C MET A 401 2.36 -15.61 -13.06
N LEU A 402 1.66 -16.72 -12.81
CA LEU A 402 0.88 -16.90 -11.59
C LEU A 402 1.76 -16.80 -10.35
N SER A 403 2.95 -17.42 -10.38
CA SER A 403 3.91 -17.35 -9.28
C SER A 403 4.43 -15.92 -9.06
N ARG A 404 4.81 -15.21 -10.14
CA ARG A 404 5.46 -13.90 -10.05
C ARG A 404 4.48 -12.75 -9.83
N LEU A 405 3.32 -12.77 -10.48
CA LEU A 405 2.32 -11.70 -10.45
C LEU A 405 1.06 -12.06 -9.64
N GLY A 406 0.93 -13.29 -9.14
CA GLY A 406 -0.32 -13.76 -8.54
C GLY A 406 -1.46 -13.91 -9.54
N ARG A 407 -1.19 -13.77 -10.85
CA ARG A 407 -2.18 -13.87 -11.93
C ARG A 407 -1.57 -14.44 -13.20
N THR A 408 -2.35 -15.24 -13.92
CA THR A 408 -2.03 -15.72 -15.27
C THR A 408 -2.36 -14.64 -16.32
N ALA A 409 -1.80 -14.76 -17.53
CA ALA A 409 -2.17 -13.87 -18.64
C ALA A 409 -3.69 -13.92 -18.92
N ARG A 410 -4.29 -15.11 -18.79
CA ARG A 410 -5.74 -15.34 -18.99
C ARG A 410 -6.60 -14.70 -17.89
N ASN A 411 -6.07 -14.58 -16.67
CA ASN A 411 -6.77 -14.01 -15.51
C ASN A 411 -6.59 -12.49 -15.40
N MET A 412 -5.78 -11.88 -16.28
CA MET A 412 -5.69 -10.44 -16.40
C MET A 412 -7.01 -9.87 -16.92
N LYS A 413 -7.42 -8.73 -16.38
CA LYS A 413 -8.68 -8.07 -16.79
C LYS A 413 -8.56 -7.60 -18.24
N LYS A 414 -9.63 -7.75 -19.03
CA LYS A 414 -9.67 -7.31 -20.43
C LYS A 414 -9.15 -5.87 -20.59
N GLY A 415 -8.26 -5.66 -21.55
CA GLY A 415 -7.62 -4.36 -21.81
C GLY A 415 -6.46 -4.02 -20.88
N THR A 416 -5.91 -5.01 -20.17
CA THR A 416 -4.65 -4.93 -19.43
C THR A 416 -3.62 -5.91 -20.02
N ALA A 417 -2.35 -5.64 -19.83
CA ALA A 417 -1.24 -6.49 -20.27
C ALA A 417 -0.08 -6.41 -19.28
N VAL A 418 0.92 -7.26 -19.46
CA VAL A 418 2.21 -7.17 -18.77
C VAL A 418 3.19 -6.42 -19.67
N SER A 419 3.91 -5.47 -19.09
CA SER A 419 5.00 -4.74 -19.73
C SER A 419 6.32 -5.18 -19.09
N GLN A 420 7.33 -5.42 -19.92
CA GLN A 420 8.68 -5.76 -19.48
C GLN A 420 9.64 -4.72 -20.07
N THR A 421 10.39 -4.06 -19.21
CA THR A 421 11.35 -3.02 -19.59
C THR A 421 12.75 -3.44 -19.15
N PRO A 422 13.71 -3.64 -20.07
CA PRO A 422 15.07 -4.01 -19.71
C PRO A 422 15.67 -3.00 -18.73
N VAL A 423 16.39 -3.49 -17.72
CA VAL A 423 17.13 -2.64 -16.78
C VAL A 423 18.54 -2.41 -17.34
N PRO A 424 18.92 -1.17 -17.68
CA PRO A 424 20.24 -0.88 -18.23
C PRO A 424 21.36 -1.35 -17.29
N GLY A 425 22.40 -2.00 -17.82
CA GLY A 425 23.57 -2.40 -17.05
C GLY A 425 23.41 -3.65 -16.16
N HIS A 426 22.22 -4.26 -16.10
CA HIS A 426 21.93 -5.38 -15.20
C HIS A 426 21.67 -6.71 -15.92
N GLY A 427 22.61 -7.17 -16.76
CA GLY A 427 22.74 -8.58 -17.16
C GLY A 427 21.46 -9.35 -17.56
N GLY A 428 20.58 -8.73 -18.38
CA GLY A 428 19.33 -9.37 -18.83
C GLY A 428 18.14 -9.24 -17.86
N MET A 429 18.30 -8.57 -16.73
CA MET A 429 17.20 -8.19 -15.84
C MET A 429 16.22 -7.25 -16.54
N PHE A 430 14.95 -7.36 -16.18
CA PHE A 430 13.91 -6.45 -16.62
C PHE A 430 12.97 -6.08 -15.47
N LEU A 431 12.40 -4.88 -15.57
CA LEU A 431 11.30 -4.43 -14.73
C LEU A 431 10.00 -4.90 -15.37
N GLU A 432 9.25 -5.73 -14.67
CA GLU A 432 7.96 -6.23 -15.11
C GLU A 432 6.81 -5.53 -14.37
N GLU A 433 5.77 -5.10 -15.07
CA GLU A 433 4.56 -4.53 -14.45
C GLU A 433 3.27 -4.83 -15.22
N GLY A 434 2.13 -4.76 -14.53
CA GLY A 434 0.83 -4.72 -15.19
C GLY A 434 0.48 -3.31 -15.67
N VAL A 435 0.09 -3.19 -16.95
CA VAL A 435 -0.33 -1.93 -17.57
C VAL A 435 -1.75 -2.00 -18.12
N LYS A 436 -2.44 -0.85 -18.10
CA LYS A 436 -3.73 -0.67 -18.79
C LYS A 436 -3.48 -0.29 -20.24
N LEU A 437 -3.85 -1.14 -21.20
CA LEU A 437 -3.72 -0.84 -22.64
C LEU A 437 -4.93 -0.06 -23.16
N THR A 438 -6.11 -0.65 -23.08
CA THR A 438 -7.36 -0.05 -23.57
C THR A 438 -8.40 0.16 -22.47
N ARG A 439 -8.15 -0.44 -21.30
CA ARG A 439 -9.03 -0.34 -20.14
C ARG A 439 -9.00 1.07 -19.56
N LYS A 440 -10.18 1.66 -19.45
CA LYS A 440 -10.42 2.97 -18.86
C LYS A 440 -10.32 2.90 -17.34
N ASP A 441 -9.85 3.99 -16.74
CA ASP A 441 -9.97 4.18 -15.30
C ASP A 441 -11.45 4.35 -14.91
N LYS A 442 -11.79 3.92 -13.69
CA LYS A 442 -13.13 4.13 -13.14
C LYS A 442 -13.25 5.61 -12.74
N PRO A 443 -14.37 6.30 -13.02
CA PRO A 443 -14.57 7.68 -12.60
C PRO A 443 -14.41 7.89 -11.09
N THR A 444 -14.78 6.90 -10.28
CA THR A 444 -14.66 6.93 -8.81
C THR A 444 -13.22 6.75 -8.30
N ASN A 445 -12.27 6.48 -9.18
CA ASN A 445 -10.89 6.15 -8.83
C ASN A 445 -9.91 6.77 -9.83
N THR A 446 -10.20 8.01 -10.21
CA THR A 446 -9.40 8.82 -11.12
C THR A 446 -9.64 10.30 -10.83
N ALA A 447 -8.93 11.16 -11.52
CA ALA A 447 -9.03 12.61 -11.40
C ALA A 447 -8.93 13.27 -12.78
N CYS A 448 -9.17 14.57 -12.83
CA CYS A 448 -8.98 15.33 -14.05
C CYS A 448 -7.50 15.27 -14.48
N ALA A 449 -7.26 14.85 -15.72
CA ALA A 449 -5.91 14.74 -16.28
C ALA A 449 -5.16 16.09 -16.36
N ASN A 450 -5.89 17.22 -16.33
CA ASN A 450 -5.31 18.56 -16.41
C ASN A 450 -5.00 19.16 -15.03
N CYS A 451 -5.99 19.17 -14.13
CA CYS A 451 -5.92 19.88 -12.85
C CYS A 451 -6.05 18.99 -11.61
N GLY A 452 -6.31 17.69 -11.75
CA GLY A 452 -6.39 16.77 -10.61
C GLY A 452 -7.68 16.82 -9.78
N THR A 453 -8.67 17.63 -10.16
CA THR A 453 -9.97 17.59 -9.45
C THR A 453 -10.68 16.25 -9.65
N PRO A 454 -11.30 15.68 -8.60
CA PRO A 454 -12.09 14.45 -8.70
C PRO A 454 -13.54 14.72 -9.12
N HIS A 455 -13.94 15.99 -9.28
CA HIS A 455 -15.34 16.38 -9.46
C HIS A 455 -15.76 16.48 -10.93
N ASP A 456 -17.01 16.12 -11.19
CA ASP A 456 -17.71 16.31 -12.47
C ASP A 456 -16.98 15.75 -13.70
N LEU A 457 -16.31 14.62 -13.49
CA LEU A 457 -15.44 13.99 -14.47
C LEU A 457 -16.19 13.44 -15.67
N LYS A 458 -15.79 13.90 -16.85
CA LYS A 458 -16.25 13.40 -18.15
C LYS A 458 -15.08 12.82 -18.92
N ALA A 459 -15.28 11.63 -19.46
CA ALA A 459 -14.28 10.99 -20.30
C ALA A 459 -14.10 11.76 -21.62
N CYS A 460 -12.88 11.78 -22.14
CA CYS A 460 -12.59 12.28 -23.49
C CYS A 460 -13.49 11.57 -24.51
N SER A 461 -14.28 12.32 -25.27
CA SER A 461 -15.23 11.75 -26.24
C SER A 461 -14.55 10.92 -27.35
N ARG A 462 -13.27 11.18 -27.64
CA ARG A 462 -12.53 10.49 -28.70
C ARG A 462 -11.90 9.18 -28.22
N CYS A 463 -11.03 9.21 -27.21
CA CYS A 463 -10.33 8.00 -26.75
C CYS A 463 -10.99 7.32 -25.55
N GLY A 464 -11.78 8.07 -24.77
CA GLY A 464 -12.36 7.63 -23.50
C GLY A 464 -11.34 7.29 -22.41
N GLN A 465 -10.05 7.56 -22.59
CA GLN A 465 -8.97 7.15 -21.68
C GLN A 465 -8.59 8.20 -20.62
N ARG A 466 -8.96 9.47 -20.84
CA ARG A 466 -8.68 10.60 -19.93
C ARG A 466 -9.97 11.20 -19.44
N TYR A 467 -9.97 11.71 -18.22
CA TYR A 467 -11.11 12.39 -17.61
C TYR A 467 -10.84 13.87 -17.42
N TYR A 468 -11.89 14.68 -17.55
CA TYR A 468 -11.84 16.13 -17.39
C TYR A 468 -13.06 16.62 -16.64
N CYS A 469 -12.88 17.56 -15.73
CA CYS A 469 -13.98 18.24 -15.04
C CYS A 469 -14.77 19.22 -15.95
N GLY A 470 -14.20 19.59 -17.09
CA GLY A 470 -14.82 20.57 -17.99
C GLY A 470 -14.11 20.70 -19.33
N LYS A 471 -14.75 21.44 -20.25
CA LYS A 471 -14.23 21.69 -21.60
C LYS A 471 -12.93 22.49 -21.57
N ASP A 472 -12.75 23.39 -20.61
CA ASP A 472 -11.56 24.23 -20.54
C ASP A 472 -10.33 23.43 -20.13
N SER A 473 -10.44 22.62 -19.08
CA SER A 473 -9.41 21.64 -18.70
C SER A 473 -9.07 20.69 -19.86
N GLN A 474 -10.08 20.23 -20.61
CA GLN A 474 -9.85 19.40 -21.79
C GLN A 474 -9.10 20.17 -22.89
N ARG A 475 -9.48 21.41 -23.19
CA ARG A 475 -8.84 22.24 -24.23
C ARG A 475 -7.40 22.59 -23.87
N ALA A 476 -7.13 22.91 -22.60
CA ALA A 476 -5.78 23.20 -22.11
C ALA A 476 -4.88 21.98 -22.30
N HIS A 477 -5.26 20.84 -21.72
CA HIS A 477 -4.51 19.60 -21.85
C HIS A 477 -4.41 19.09 -23.30
N TRP A 478 -5.44 19.32 -24.13
CA TRP A 478 -5.40 18.99 -25.56
C TRP A 478 -4.27 19.69 -26.29
N LYS A 479 -4.07 20.99 -26.03
CA LYS A 479 -3.02 21.79 -26.65
C LYS A 479 -1.63 21.39 -26.14
N GLU A 480 -1.52 21.09 -24.85
CA GLU A 480 -0.24 20.79 -24.19
C GLU A 480 0.32 19.42 -24.60
N SER A 481 -0.47 18.35 -24.52
CA SER A 481 0.06 16.99 -24.73
C SER A 481 -0.95 16.00 -25.33
N HIS A 482 -2.25 16.10 -24.97
CA HIS A 482 -3.19 15.02 -25.27
C HIS A 482 -3.44 14.82 -26.76
N LYS A 483 -3.38 15.88 -27.60
CA LYS A 483 -3.60 15.78 -29.05
C LYS A 483 -2.71 14.73 -29.71
N MET A 484 -1.48 14.57 -29.25
CA MET A 484 -0.48 13.68 -29.85
C MET A 484 -0.71 12.19 -29.55
N ILE A 485 -1.39 11.90 -28.44
CA ILE A 485 -1.62 10.55 -27.91
C ILE A 485 -3.10 10.11 -28.02
N CYS A 486 -4.01 11.05 -28.27
CA CYS A 486 -5.44 10.76 -28.38
C CYS A 486 -5.75 9.90 -29.60
N GLY A 487 -6.29 8.70 -29.38
CA GLY A 487 -6.66 7.75 -30.43
C GLY A 487 -5.56 6.75 -30.79
N LYS A 488 -4.27 7.07 -30.59
CA LYS A 488 -3.16 6.12 -30.78
C LYS A 488 -3.17 4.98 -29.75
N SER A 489 -3.67 5.25 -28.54
CA SER A 489 -3.83 4.29 -27.45
C SER A 489 -5.04 3.34 -27.61
N ALA A 490 -5.85 3.50 -28.66
CA ALA A 490 -6.97 2.60 -28.97
C ALA A 490 -6.67 1.63 -30.13
N GLN A 491 -5.49 1.73 -30.77
CA GLN A 491 -5.14 1.04 -32.02
C GLN A 491 -3.93 0.09 -31.94
N LYS A 492 -3.47 -0.29 -30.75
CA LYS A 492 -2.51 -1.40 -30.59
C LYS A 492 -3.02 -2.41 -29.59
#